data_AF-A0AA36IRW6-F1
#
_entry.id   AF-A0AA36IRW6-F1
#
_cell.length_a   1.000
_cell.length_b   1.000
_cell.length_c   1.000
_cell.angle_alpha   90.00
_cell.angle_beta   90.00
_cell.angle_gamma   90.00
#
_symmetry.space_group_name_H-M   'P 1'
#
loop_
_entity.id
_entity.type
_entity.pdbx_description
1 polymer ?
#
loop_
_entity_poly.entity_id
_entity_poly.type
_entity_poly.pdbx_seq_one_letter_code
_entity_poly.pdbx_strand_id
1 'polypeptide(L)'
;MVSDATSLRVLARRRLLDGMVKHVLWGAALPGSSWHGSGYEGKESGRTRYLVLIADKWTLQLLERVCQMHDLLLEGIALVEAIDSPREGLPLDALYFLSPTRENMERLVEDVLLQQVAQSPEAVGRLSSFAELNVSTLCYDERSFHLQESIGRRRTPGTP
;
A
#
# COMPACT_ATOMS: atom_id res chain seq x y z
N MET A 1 27.27 -19.12 -4.64
CA MET A 1 26.90 -17.92 -3.85
C MET A 1 25.78 -17.23 -4.62
N VAL A 2 24.55 -17.29 -4.12
CA VAL A 2 23.41 -16.57 -4.72
C VAL A 2 23.56 -15.12 -4.26
N SER A 3 23.61 -14.16 -5.19
CA SER A 3 23.79 -12.74 -4.86
C SER A 3 22.57 -12.21 -4.08
N ASP A 4 22.79 -11.35 -3.08
CA ASP A 4 21.73 -10.65 -2.34
C ASP A 4 20.69 -9.95 -3.24
N ALA A 5 21.08 -9.59 -4.47
CA ALA A 5 20.23 -8.95 -5.47
C ALA A 5 19.08 -9.84 -6.02
N THR A 6 19.02 -11.14 -5.70
CA THR A 6 18.00 -12.08 -6.20
C THR A 6 17.14 -12.72 -5.11
N SER A 7 17.23 -12.26 -3.86
CA SER A 7 16.34 -12.75 -2.79
C SER A 7 14.89 -12.37 -3.07
N LEU A 8 13.98 -13.33 -2.88
CA LEU A 8 12.54 -13.12 -3.02
C LEU A 8 12.06 -11.96 -2.15
N ARG A 9 12.66 -11.79 -0.97
CA ARG A 9 12.36 -10.69 -0.05
C ARG A 9 12.70 -9.33 -0.65
N VAL A 10 13.85 -9.21 -1.31
CA VAL A 10 14.31 -7.98 -1.98
C VAL A 10 13.40 -7.66 -3.16
N LEU A 11 13.04 -8.66 -3.97
CA LEU A 11 12.14 -8.50 -5.11
C LEU A 11 10.72 -8.12 -4.66
N ALA A 12 10.19 -8.77 -3.63
CA ALA A 12 8.88 -8.49 -3.06
C ALA A 12 8.84 -7.08 -2.45
N ARG A 13 9.84 -6.70 -1.67
CA ARG A 13 9.99 -5.34 -1.13
C ARG A 13 9.97 -4.30 -2.24
N ARG A 14 10.83 -4.47 -3.26
CA ARG A 14 10.92 -3.53 -4.38
C ARG A 14 9.58 -3.43 -5.10
N ARG A 15 8.95 -4.57 -5.43
CA ARG A 15 7.65 -4.57 -6.12
C ARG A 15 6.55 -3.92 -5.28
N LEU A 16 6.55 -4.15 -3.98
CA LEU A 16 5.57 -3.61 -3.05
C LEU A 16 5.67 -2.09 -2.95
N LEU A 17 6.87 -1.58 -2.64
CA LEU A 17 7.11 -0.14 -2.51
C LEU A 17 6.92 0.57 -3.85
N ASP A 18 7.44 -0.01 -4.94
CA ASP A 18 7.27 0.54 -6.29
C ASP A 18 5.79 0.59 -6.69
N GLY A 19 5.04 -0.47 -6.40
CA GLY A 19 3.62 -0.54 -6.72
C GLY A 19 2.77 0.42 -5.87
N MET A 20 3.00 0.42 -4.56
CA MET A 20 2.23 1.20 -3.60
C MET A 20 2.50 2.70 -3.75
N VAL A 21 3.76 3.11 -3.77
CA VAL A 21 4.14 4.51 -3.62
C VAL A 21 4.22 5.21 -4.97
N LYS A 22 4.82 4.59 -6.00
CA LYS A 22 5.05 5.28 -7.28
C LYS A 22 3.75 5.47 -8.06
N HIS A 23 2.80 4.55 -7.96
CA HIS A 23 1.49 4.73 -8.62
C HIS A 23 0.58 5.74 -7.91
N VAL A 24 0.75 5.90 -6.59
CA VAL A 24 -0.04 6.87 -5.81
C VAL A 24 0.56 8.28 -5.86
N LEU A 25 1.88 8.42 -5.75
CA LEU A 25 2.56 9.72 -5.75
C LEU A 25 2.78 10.30 -7.14
N TRP A 26 3.08 9.46 -8.14
CA TRP A 26 3.55 9.94 -9.43
C TRP A 26 2.49 9.89 -10.54
N GLY A 27 1.34 9.24 -10.34
CA GLY A 27 0.22 9.24 -11.30
C GLY A 27 0.65 9.28 -12.78
N ALA A 28 1.07 8.14 -13.35
CA ALA A 28 1.44 8.04 -14.78
C ALA A 28 2.71 8.82 -15.24
N ALA A 29 3.90 8.45 -14.76
CA ALA A 29 5.13 8.73 -15.52
C ALA A 29 5.22 7.77 -16.70
N LEU A 30 5.36 8.36 -17.88
CA LEU A 30 5.57 7.74 -19.17
C LEU A 30 6.76 6.76 -19.22
N PRO A 31 6.77 5.82 -20.17
CA PRO A 31 7.97 5.03 -20.48
C PRO A 31 9.14 5.95 -20.83
N GLY A 32 10.20 5.91 -20.03
CA GLY A 32 11.43 6.70 -20.26
C GLY A 32 12.13 7.22 -19.02
N SER A 33 11.50 7.19 -17.84
CA SER A 33 12.19 7.56 -16.59
C SER A 33 13.08 6.40 -16.10
N SER A 34 14.37 6.53 -16.39
CA SER A 34 15.43 5.67 -15.85
C SER A 34 15.49 5.84 -14.33
N TRP A 35 15.02 4.84 -13.59
CA TRP A 35 15.19 4.76 -12.15
C TRP A 35 16.66 4.47 -11.84
N HIS A 36 17.45 5.52 -11.64
CA HIS A 36 18.68 5.43 -10.88
C HIS A 36 18.31 5.57 -9.40
N GLY A 37 18.49 4.48 -8.64
CA GLY A 37 18.30 4.47 -7.20
C GLY A 37 19.20 5.52 -6.55
N SER A 38 18.63 6.69 -6.31
CA SER A 38 19.17 7.74 -5.47
C SER A 38 17.96 8.30 -4.73
N GLY A 39 18.08 8.39 -3.41
CA GLY A 39 17.03 8.92 -2.55
C GLY A 39 16.49 10.25 -3.07
N TYR A 40 15.20 10.46 -2.80
CA TYR A 40 14.41 11.65 -3.12
C TYR A 40 15.16 12.87 -3.65
N GLU A 41 15.11 13.03 -4.97
CA GLU A 41 15.05 14.36 -5.57
C GLU A 41 13.82 14.43 -6.47
N GLY A 42 12.65 14.44 -5.84
CA GLY A 42 11.41 14.93 -6.44
C GLY A 42 11.32 16.43 -6.17
N LYS A 43 11.92 17.24 -7.04
CA LYS A 43 11.88 18.70 -6.97
C LYS A 43 10.90 19.23 -8.02
N GLU A 44 9.63 19.34 -7.66
CA GLU A 44 8.72 20.38 -8.19
C GLU A 44 7.87 20.91 -7.03
N SER A 45 8.11 22.17 -6.66
CA SER A 45 7.45 22.94 -5.59
C SER A 45 7.60 22.43 -4.14
N GLY A 46 8.83 22.36 -3.62
CA GLY A 46 9.17 22.73 -2.23
C GLY A 46 8.47 22.06 -1.04
N ARG A 47 7.62 21.04 -1.22
CA ARG A 47 7.00 20.28 -0.13
C ARG A 47 7.31 18.80 -0.31
N THR A 48 8.14 18.28 0.60
CA THR A 48 8.16 16.85 0.89
C THR A 48 6.76 16.48 1.37
N ARG A 49 5.96 15.80 0.54
CA ARG A 49 4.64 15.30 0.94
C ARG A 49 4.85 14.04 1.76
N TYR A 50 4.53 14.11 3.04
CA TYR A 50 4.46 12.95 3.91
C TYR A 50 3.07 12.34 3.87
N LEU A 51 3.01 11.02 3.73
CA LEU A 51 1.79 10.23 3.70
C LEU A 51 1.57 9.50 5.01
N VAL A 52 0.30 9.31 5.37
CA VAL A 52 -0.13 8.30 6.32
C VAL A 52 -0.56 7.06 5.55
N LEU A 53 0.09 5.92 5.81
CA LEU A 53 -0.31 4.61 5.27
C LEU A 53 -1.39 3.99 6.15
N ILE A 54 -2.58 3.81 5.61
CA ILE A 54 -3.69 3.11 6.26
C ILE A 54 -3.74 1.68 5.74
N ALA A 55 -3.54 0.71 6.63
CA ALA A 55 -3.41 -0.69 6.28
C ALA A 55 -4.37 -1.58 7.08
N ASP A 56 -4.80 -2.70 6.49
CA ASP A 56 -5.51 -3.74 7.23
C ASP A 56 -4.52 -4.70 7.91
N LYS A 57 -5.04 -5.56 8.79
CA LYS A 57 -4.21 -6.52 9.54
C LYS A 57 -3.31 -7.37 8.64
N TRP A 58 -3.82 -7.80 7.48
CA TRP A 58 -3.04 -8.62 6.57
C TRP A 58 -1.92 -7.82 5.90
N THR A 59 -2.22 -6.61 5.43
CA THR A 59 -1.23 -5.73 4.81
C THR A 59 -0.14 -5.34 5.80
N LEU A 60 -0.48 -5.10 7.06
CA LEU A 60 0.51 -4.87 8.13
C LEU A 60 1.46 -6.07 8.27
N GLN A 61 0.92 -7.29 8.30
CA GLN A 61 1.74 -8.51 8.34
C GLN A 61 2.63 -8.66 7.09
N LEU A 62 2.13 -8.30 5.91
CA LEU A 62 2.94 -8.29 4.69
C LEU A 62 4.10 -7.30 4.82
N LEU A 63 3.80 -6.05 5.21
CA LEU A 63 4.77 -4.97 5.35
C LEU A 63 5.86 -5.32 6.36
N GLU A 64 5.52 -5.85 7.54
CA GLU A 64 6.48 -6.29 8.56
C GLU A 64 7.48 -7.34 8.05
N ARG A 65 7.10 -8.13 7.03
CA ARG A 65 7.96 -9.17 6.47
C ARG A 65 8.93 -8.63 5.44
N VAL A 66 8.55 -7.61 4.67
CA VAL A 66 9.33 -7.13 3.53
C VAL A 66 9.92 -5.73 3.70
N CYS A 67 9.42 -4.95 4.65
CA CYS A 67 9.81 -3.57 4.91
C CYS A 67 10.15 -3.35 6.39
N GLN A 68 11.15 -2.51 6.64
CA GLN A 68 11.39 -1.85 7.93
C GLN A 68 10.80 -0.44 7.90
N MET A 69 10.57 0.16 9.07
CA MET A 69 10.08 1.54 9.17
C MET A 69 10.96 2.54 8.41
N HIS A 70 12.28 2.34 8.44
CA HIS A 70 13.23 3.14 7.66
C HIS A 70 12.93 3.11 6.15
N ASP A 71 12.52 1.95 5.63
CA ASP A 71 12.22 1.78 4.21
C ASP A 71 10.96 2.55 3.81
N LEU A 72 9.95 2.60 4.69
CA LEU A 72 8.71 3.34 4.46
C LEU A 72 8.92 4.86 4.56
N LEU A 73 9.71 5.30 5.54
CA LEU A 73 10.14 6.69 5.67
C LEU A 73 10.95 7.15 4.46
N LEU A 74 11.75 6.25 3.86
CA LEU A 74 12.48 6.48 2.61
C LEU A 74 11.59 6.47 1.35
N GLU A 75 10.30 6.18 1.46
CA GLU A 75 9.34 6.30 0.36
C GLU A 75 8.23 7.36 0.59
N GLY A 76 8.19 7.97 1.76
CA GLY A 76 7.44 9.20 2.05
C GLY A 76 6.35 8.96 3.07
N ILE A 77 6.31 7.76 3.64
CA ILE A 77 5.33 7.31 4.61
C ILE A 77 5.85 7.64 5.99
N ALA A 78 5.26 8.66 6.63
CA ALA A 78 5.66 9.12 7.95
C ALA A 78 4.99 8.35 9.08
N LEU A 79 3.81 7.78 8.81
CA LEU A 79 2.99 7.09 9.78
C LEU A 79 2.30 5.89 9.13
N VAL A 80 2.17 4.81 9.88
CA VAL A 80 1.40 3.63 9.50
C VAL A 80 0.33 3.42 10.56
N GLU A 81 -0.94 3.40 10.16
CA GLU A 81 -2.08 3.16 11.04
C GLU A 81 -2.91 1.97 10.55
N ALA A 82 -3.54 1.25 11.47
CA ALA A 82 -4.52 0.24 11.11
C ALA A 82 -5.85 0.91 10.73
N ILE A 83 -6.55 0.38 9.73
CA ILE A 83 -7.90 0.84 9.35
C ILE A 83 -8.93 0.72 10.51
N ASP A 84 -8.65 -0.16 11.47
CA ASP A 84 -9.46 -0.36 12.69
C ASP A 84 -9.19 0.67 13.79
N SER A 85 -8.09 1.44 13.68
CA SER A 85 -7.68 2.36 14.73
C SER A 85 -8.48 3.66 14.69
N PRO A 86 -8.89 4.20 15.84
CA PRO A 86 -9.52 5.53 15.88
C PRO A 86 -8.50 6.56 15.37
N ARG A 87 -8.93 7.40 14.42
CA ARG A 87 -8.04 8.38 13.78
C ARG A 87 -8.27 9.76 14.33
N GLU A 88 -7.19 10.38 14.80
CA GLU A 88 -7.14 11.82 14.96
C GLU A 88 -6.98 12.42 13.56
N GLY A 89 -7.87 13.30 13.12
CA GLY A 89 -7.84 13.86 11.77
C GLY A 89 -6.57 14.65 11.50
N LEU A 90 -5.51 13.98 11.03
CA LEU A 90 -4.24 14.60 10.68
C LEU A 90 -4.35 15.31 9.33
N PRO A 91 -3.73 16.50 9.16
CA PRO A 91 -3.71 17.24 7.89
C PRO A 91 -2.68 16.67 6.90
N LEU A 92 -2.57 15.34 6.82
CA LEU A 92 -1.66 14.62 5.93
C LEU A 92 -2.47 13.86 4.87
N ASP A 93 -1.88 13.70 3.69
CA ASP A 93 -2.46 12.87 2.63
C ASP A 93 -2.42 11.38 3.08
N ALA A 94 -3.46 10.62 2.78
CA ALA A 94 -3.56 9.22 3.18
C ALA A 94 -3.44 8.27 1.99
N LEU A 95 -2.68 7.18 2.17
CA LEU A 95 -2.58 6.06 1.24
C LEU A 95 -3.27 4.86 1.89
N TYR A 96 -4.35 4.37 1.29
CA TYR A 96 -5.02 3.15 1.76
C TYR A 96 -4.47 1.95 1.00
N PHE A 97 -3.87 1.01 1.74
CA PHE A 97 -3.43 -0.26 1.21
C PHE A 97 -4.14 -1.39 1.97
N LEU A 98 -5.25 -1.84 1.41
CA LEU A 98 -6.20 -2.74 2.07
C LEU A 98 -6.43 -3.98 1.22
N SER A 99 -6.69 -5.12 1.85
CA SER A 99 -7.24 -6.27 1.15
C SER A 99 -8.64 -5.94 0.62
N PRO A 100 -9.05 -6.46 -0.56
CA PRO A 100 -10.36 -6.19 -1.14
C PRO A 100 -11.48 -7.01 -0.46
N THR A 101 -11.65 -6.81 0.85
CA THR A 101 -12.70 -7.46 1.64
C THR A 101 -13.87 -6.51 1.86
N ARG A 102 -15.07 -7.07 2.04
CA ARG A 102 -16.27 -6.28 2.37
C ARG A 102 -16.05 -5.44 3.63
N GLU A 103 -15.44 -6.05 4.65
CA GLU A 103 -15.10 -5.39 5.93
C GLU A 103 -14.23 -4.15 5.74
N ASN A 104 -13.22 -4.24 4.86
CA ASN A 104 -12.32 -3.13 4.59
C ASN A 104 -13.02 -2.04 3.78
N MET A 105 -13.90 -2.40 2.84
CA MET A 105 -14.67 -1.43 2.07
C MET A 105 -15.68 -0.67 2.94
N GLU A 106 -16.34 -1.35 3.88
CA GLU A 106 -17.25 -0.72 4.84
C GLU A 106 -16.51 0.29 5.71
N ARG A 107 -15.37 -0.11 6.29
CA ARG A 107 -14.52 0.81 7.08
C ARG A 107 -13.96 1.97 6.27
N LEU A 108 -13.55 1.71 5.03
CA LEU A 108 -13.03 2.74 4.13
C LEU A 108 -14.07 3.84 3.95
N VAL A 109 -15.33 3.48 3.69
CA VAL A 109 -16.44 4.45 3.55
C VAL A 109 -16.73 5.18 4.86
N GLU A 110 -16.55 4.51 6.00
CA GLU A 110 -16.76 5.10 7.33
C GLU A 110 -15.60 5.99 7.79
N ASP A 111 -14.42 5.91 7.18
CA ASP A 111 -13.25 6.70 7.57
C ASP A 111 -13.49 8.21 7.38
N VAL A 112 -13.06 9.00 8.36
CA VAL A 112 -13.30 10.45 8.42
C VAL A 112 -12.83 11.21 7.18
N LEU A 113 -11.73 10.76 6.54
CA LEU A 113 -11.22 11.40 5.32
C LEU A 113 -12.13 11.15 4.13
N LEU A 114 -12.76 9.97 4.05
CA LEU A 114 -13.68 9.62 2.97
C LEU A 114 -15.11 10.04 3.24
N GLN A 115 -15.54 10.16 4.49
CA GLN A 115 -16.81 10.80 4.80
C GLN A 115 -16.86 12.24 4.31
N GLN A 116 -15.74 12.98 4.41
CA GLN A 116 -15.62 14.32 3.82
C GLN A 116 -15.76 14.30 2.29
N VAL A 117 -15.26 13.23 1.63
CA VAL A 117 -15.44 13.01 0.19
C VAL A 117 -16.90 12.69 -0.16
N ALA A 118 -17.56 11.85 0.65
CA ALA A 118 -18.96 11.47 0.44
C ALA A 118 -19.94 12.64 0.62
N GLN A 119 -19.62 13.59 1.51
CA GLN A 119 -20.46 14.76 1.78
C GLN A 119 -20.31 15.88 0.73
N SER A 120 -19.26 15.86 -0.09
CA SER A 120 -19.01 16.89 -1.09
C SER A 120 -18.57 16.27 -2.43
N PRO A 121 -19.39 16.38 -3.49
CA PRO A 121 -19.01 15.91 -4.83
C PRO A 121 -17.70 16.51 -5.35
N GLU A 122 -17.37 17.74 -4.94
CA GLU A 122 -16.10 18.39 -5.30
C GLU A 122 -14.89 17.72 -4.63
N ALA A 123 -15.10 17.06 -3.49
CA ALA A 123 -14.06 16.34 -2.79
C ALA A 123 -13.72 14.98 -3.44
N VAL A 124 -14.49 14.49 -4.42
CA VAL A 124 -14.11 13.32 -5.24
C VAL A 124 -12.78 13.58 -5.96
N GLY A 125 -12.51 14.83 -6.35
CA GLY A 125 -11.21 15.23 -6.92
C GLY A 125 -10.02 15.10 -5.95
N ARG A 126 -10.26 14.81 -4.66
CA ARG A 126 -9.21 14.52 -3.68
C ARG A 126 -8.73 13.06 -3.72
N LEU A 127 -9.46 12.16 -4.39
CA LEU A 127 -8.99 10.80 -4.68
C LEU A 127 -7.98 10.87 -5.83
N SER A 128 -6.70 10.78 -5.49
CA SER A 128 -5.61 10.92 -6.47
C SER A 128 -5.43 9.68 -7.35
N SER A 129 -5.57 8.47 -6.79
CA SER A 129 -5.29 7.22 -7.49
C SER A 129 -6.01 6.04 -6.83
N PHE A 130 -6.41 5.06 -7.65
CA PHE A 130 -6.92 3.77 -7.19
C PHE A 130 -6.28 2.68 -8.05
N ALA A 131 -5.63 1.71 -7.40
CA ALA A 131 -4.91 0.64 -8.08
C ALA A 131 -4.97 -0.67 -7.29
N GLU A 132 -4.93 -1.79 -8.00
CA GLU A 132 -4.79 -3.12 -7.44
C GLU A 132 -3.37 -3.64 -7.66
N LEU A 133 -2.68 -4.00 -6.57
CA LEU A 133 -1.27 -4.43 -6.64
C LEU A 133 -1.09 -5.95 -6.82
N ASN A 134 -2.16 -6.74 -6.70
CA ASN A 134 -2.14 -8.20 -6.84
C ASN A 134 -1.02 -8.89 -6.04
N VAL A 135 -0.76 -8.40 -4.82
CA VAL A 135 0.18 -9.02 -3.89
C VAL A 135 -0.63 -9.92 -2.96
N SER A 136 -0.65 -11.22 -3.21
CA SER A 136 -1.34 -12.23 -2.36
C SER A 136 -0.38 -13.20 -1.69
N THR A 137 0.93 -12.90 -1.74
CA THR A 137 2.00 -13.76 -1.24
C THR A 137 2.64 -13.15 0.01
N LEU A 138 2.77 -13.96 1.06
CA LEU A 138 3.57 -13.63 2.22
C LEU A 138 4.95 -14.27 2.04
N CYS A 139 6.00 -13.45 1.90
CA CYS A 139 7.37 -13.95 1.87
C CYS A 139 7.79 -14.39 3.28
N TYR A 140 8.17 -15.65 3.44
CA TYR A 140 8.58 -16.20 4.73
C TYR A 140 10.10 -16.14 4.89
N ASP A 141 10.83 -16.54 3.85
CA ASP A 141 12.28 -16.41 3.77
C ASP A 141 12.72 -15.91 2.38
N GLU A 142 14.03 -15.92 2.11
CA GLU A 142 14.61 -15.44 0.85
C GLU A 142 14.19 -16.24 -0.39
N ARG A 143 13.57 -17.41 -0.21
CA ARG A 143 13.24 -18.37 -1.28
C ARG A 143 11.85 -18.99 -1.13
N SER A 144 11.15 -18.78 -0.02
CA SER A 144 9.83 -19.34 0.25
C SER A 144 8.78 -18.26 0.46
N PHE A 145 7.59 -18.55 -0.04
CA PHE A 145 6.40 -17.74 0.18
C PHE A 145 5.21 -18.63 0.47
N HIS A 146 4.27 -18.09 1.24
CA HIS A 146 2.96 -18.67 1.42
C HIS A 146 1.96 -17.91 0.55
N LEU A 147 1.17 -18.65 -0.21
CA LEU A 147 -0.04 -18.10 -0.80
C LEU A 147 -1.04 -17.91 0.33
N GLN A 148 -1.63 -16.73 0.42
CA GLN A 148 -2.83 -16.57 1.22
C GLN A 148 -3.93 -17.41 0.57
N GLU A 149 -4.44 -18.39 1.30
CA GLU A 149 -5.60 -19.16 0.84
C GLU A 149 -6.75 -18.17 0.65
N SER A 150 -7.24 -18.05 -0.57
CA SER A 150 -8.17 -16.99 -0.93
C SER A 150 -9.42 -17.09 -0.06
N ILE A 151 -9.75 -15.98 0.61
CA ILE A 151 -10.97 -15.82 1.43
C ILE A 151 -12.26 -16.01 0.58
N GLY A 152 -12.15 -16.26 -0.73
CA GLY A 152 -13.25 -16.42 -1.68
C GLY A 152 -13.59 -17.85 -2.15
N ARG A 153 -12.84 -18.91 -1.82
CA ARG A 153 -13.28 -20.28 -2.15
C ARG A 153 -13.99 -20.93 -0.96
N ARG A 154 -15.20 -20.45 -0.63
CA ARG A 154 -16.18 -21.36 -0.02
C ARG A 154 -16.43 -22.46 -1.06
N ARG A 155 -15.85 -23.64 -0.83
CA ARG A 155 -16.40 -24.87 -1.40
C ARG A 155 -17.86 -24.88 -0.96
N THR A 156 -18.79 -24.66 -1.88
CA THR A 156 -20.16 -25.09 -1.65
C THR A 156 -20.08 -26.57 -1.28
N PRO A 157 -20.58 -27.00 -0.11
CA PRO A 157 -20.73 -28.42 0.15
C PRO A 157 -21.59 -28.94 -1.00
N GLY A 158 -21.06 -29.88 -1.78
CA GLY A 158 -21.87 -30.57 -2.77
C GLY A 158 -23.06 -31.17 -2.04
N THR A 159 -24.25 -30.75 -2.42
CA THR A 159 -25.48 -31.44 -2.07
C THR A 159 -25.37 -32.87 -2.63
N PRO A 160 -25.73 -33.90 -1.85
CA PRO A 160 -25.63 -35.30 -2.26
C PRO A 160 -26.45 -35.63 -3.51
#